data_AF-A0A453B9A3-F1
#
_entry.id   AF-A0A453B9A3-F1
#
_cell.length_a   1.000
_cell.length_b   1.000
_cell.length_c   1.000
_cell.angle_alpha   90.00
_cell.angle_beta   90.00
_cell.angle_gamma   90.00
#
_symmetry.space_group_name_H-M   'P 1'
#
loop_
_entity.id
_entity.type
_entity.pdbx_description
1 polymer ?
#
loop_
_entity_poly.entity_id
_entity_poly.type
_entity_poly.pdbx_seq_one_letter_code
_entity_poly.pdbx_strand_id
1 'polypeptide(L)'
;YFARWGQSGTVDLKQELEHLVTLVASRCLFGEEVRAKMFGEVATHLRELNDGMRLVTIMFPHLPIPAHRRRDRARARLGEIFSDIVSSRKASYPDGGPDDMLQCLIDSRYKDGRATTETEVVGMLVSALFAGQHTSSSTSTWTGARLLVRANSEHLRAAVREQERIVARHGDRMDYEVLQEMDTLHRCVKEVLRLHPPAMMLLRHARRSFTVRTREGDEYEIPEGRTVASPLVLHNCLPHVYRDPERYEPNRFGPGRGEDGAGGAFSYTAFGGGRHACVGEAFAYMQIKVIWSHLLRNFEMEMVSPFPETDWNVVMPGPKGKAMVRYSRKRMSAAA
;
A
#
# COMPACT_ATOMS: atom_id res chain seq x y z
N TYR A 1 2.69 -18.42 5.21
CA TYR A 1 3.93 -17.80 4.68
C TYR A 1 5.07 -17.85 5.70
N PHE A 2 4.96 -17.17 6.86
CA PHE A 2 6.04 -17.08 7.86
C PHE A 2 6.39 -18.39 8.58
N ALA A 3 5.63 -19.48 8.39
CA ALA A 3 6.02 -20.82 8.84
C ALA A 3 7.38 -21.26 8.26
N ARG A 4 7.76 -20.75 7.07
CA ARG A 4 9.05 -21.05 6.43
C ARG A 4 10.27 -20.45 7.13
N TRP A 5 10.06 -19.45 8.00
CA TRP A 5 11.15 -18.85 8.77
C TRP A 5 11.58 -19.82 9.87
N GLY A 6 12.89 -20.04 10.04
CA GLY A 6 13.43 -20.88 11.14
C GLY A 6 13.20 -20.30 12.54
N GLN A 7 13.85 -20.86 13.56
CA GLN A 7 13.78 -20.32 14.94
C GLN A 7 14.41 -18.94 15.08
N SER A 8 15.45 -18.65 14.30
CA SER A 8 16.05 -17.32 14.18
C SER A 8 16.71 -17.17 12.81
N GLY A 9 17.03 -15.94 12.43
CA GLY A 9 17.70 -15.68 11.15
C GLY A 9 17.84 -14.20 10.85
N THR A 10 18.28 -13.90 9.63
CA THR A 10 18.32 -12.54 9.06
C THR A 10 17.70 -12.58 7.67
N VAL A 11 16.80 -11.64 7.37
CA VAL A 11 16.07 -11.56 6.10
C VAL A 11 16.12 -10.15 5.53
N ASP A 12 15.96 -10.03 4.22
CA ASP A 12 15.61 -8.76 3.59
C ASP A 12 14.11 -8.54 3.73
N LEU A 13 13.72 -7.69 4.68
CA LEU A 13 12.32 -7.41 4.99
C LEU A 13 11.58 -6.85 3.78
N LYS A 14 12.26 -6.09 2.91
CA LYS A 14 11.66 -5.56 1.68
C LYS A 14 11.18 -6.69 0.77
N GLN A 15 12.07 -7.63 0.47
CA GLN A 15 11.78 -8.78 -0.39
C GLN A 15 10.66 -9.67 0.19
N GLU A 16 10.70 -9.93 1.49
CA GLU A 16 9.68 -10.75 2.17
C GLU A 16 8.29 -10.09 2.10
N LEU A 17 8.22 -8.78 2.32
CA LEU A 17 6.95 -8.04 2.31
C LEU A 17 6.41 -7.82 0.90
N GLU A 18 7.25 -7.56 -0.11
CA GLU A 18 6.83 -7.53 -1.52
C GLU A 18 6.16 -8.84 -1.93
N HIS A 19 6.80 -9.97 -1.60
CA HIS A 19 6.22 -11.27 -1.92
C HIS A 19 4.93 -11.52 -1.13
N LEU A 20 4.91 -11.28 0.18
CA LEU A 20 3.71 -11.51 0.98
C LEU A 20 2.51 -10.66 0.54
N VAL A 21 2.72 -9.37 0.28
CA VAL A 21 1.66 -8.47 -0.22
C VAL A 21 1.08 -8.98 -1.52
N THR A 22 1.91 -9.49 -2.44
CA THR A 22 1.46 -10.13 -3.68
C THR A 22 0.53 -11.31 -3.39
N LEU A 23 0.91 -12.17 -2.46
CA LEU A 23 0.15 -13.38 -2.12
C LEU A 23 -1.18 -13.04 -1.45
N VAL A 24 -1.21 -12.01 -0.59
CA VAL A 24 -2.44 -11.57 0.08
C VAL A 24 -3.36 -10.88 -0.92
N ALA A 25 -2.85 -9.90 -1.69
CA ALA A 25 -3.65 -9.19 -2.69
C ALA A 25 -4.24 -10.16 -3.72
N SER A 26 -3.45 -11.12 -4.20
CA SER A 26 -3.94 -12.11 -5.15
C SER A 26 -5.05 -13.01 -4.60
N ARG A 27 -4.95 -13.46 -3.34
CA ARG A 27 -5.99 -14.27 -2.72
C ARG A 27 -7.27 -13.48 -2.43
N CYS A 28 -7.14 -12.24 -1.96
CA CYS A 28 -8.27 -11.41 -1.57
C CYS A 28 -8.99 -10.80 -2.78
N LEU A 29 -8.26 -10.36 -3.80
CA LEU A 29 -8.86 -9.68 -4.94
C LEU A 29 -9.34 -10.65 -6.02
N PHE A 30 -8.71 -11.82 -6.15
CA PHE A 30 -8.94 -12.70 -7.30
C PHE A 30 -9.43 -14.11 -6.93
N GLY A 31 -9.48 -14.43 -5.64
CA GLY A 31 -9.95 -15.73 -5.16
C GLY A 31 -8.84 -16.79 -5.08
N GLU A 32 -9.24 -17.99 -4.65
CA GLU A 32 -8.32 -19.09 -4.36
C GLU A 32 -7.72 -19.70 -5.62
N GLU A 33 -8.53 -19.83 -6.65
CA GLU A 33 -8.18 -20.43 -7.93
C GLU A 33 -7.10 -19.60 -8.63
N VAL A 34 -7.23 -18.29 -8.53
CA VAL A 34 -6.21 -17.36 -9.03
C VAL A 34 -4.99 -17.43 -8.17
N ARG A 35 -5.11 -17.37 -6.83
CA ARG A 35 -3.96 -17.52 -5.94
C ARG A 35 -3.18 -18.83 -6.18
N ALA A 36 -3.86 -19.93 -6.49
CA ALA A 36 -3.26 -21.22 -6.80
C ALA A 36 -2.53 -21.23 -8.15
N LYS A 37 -3.07 -20.51 -9.14
CA LYS A 37 -2.46 -20.30 -10.47
C LYS A 37 -1.47 -19.14 -10.55
N MET A 38 -1.42 -18.29 -9.52
CA MET A 38 -0.47 -17.18 -9.37
C MET A 38 0.91 -17.75 -9.02
N PHE A 39 1.55 -18.33 -10.02
CA PHE A 39 2.93 -18.76 -9.98
C PHE A 39 3.88 -17.55 -9.96
N GLY A 40 5.18 -17.81 -9.79
CA GLY A 40 6.24 -16.79 -9.87
C GLY A 40 6.22 -15.94 -11.16
N GLU A 41 5.50 -16.40 -12.19
CA GLU A 41 5.26 -15.67 -13.44
C GLU A 41 4.51 -14.34 -13.22
N VAL A 42 3.39 -14.31 -12.49
CA VAL A 42 2.64 -13.05 -12.27
C VAL A 42 3.45 -12.06 -11.43
N ALA A 43 4.11 -12.54 -10.38
CA ALA A 43 5.00 -11.70 -9.57
C ALA A 43 6.15 -11.12 -10.42
N THR A 44 6.65 -11.90 -11.39
CA THR A 44 7.69 -11.44 -12.32
C THR A 44 7.16 -10.36 -13.26
N HIS A 45 6.01 -10.57 -13.90
CA HIS A 45 5.44 -9.57 -14.79
C HIS A 45 4.98 -8.30 -14.08
N LEU A 46 4.52 -8.38 -12.83
CA LEU A 46 4.25 -7.20 -12.02
C LEU A 46 5.51 -6.38 -11.73
N ARG A 47 6.63 -7.06 -11.44
CA ARG A 47 7.92 -6.37 -11.31
C ARG A 47 8.33 -5.71 -12.61
N GLU A 48 8.15 -6.38 -13.75
CA GLU A 48 8.44 -5.79 -15.06
C GLU A 48 7.55 -4.57 -15.37
N LEU A 49 6.27 -4.58 -14.96
CA LEU A 49 5.40 -3.40 -15.03
C LEU A 49 5.95 -2.24 -14.18
N ASN A 50 6.34 -2.52 -12.93
CA ASN A 50 6.88 -1.52 -12.01
C ASN A 50 8.24 -0.98 -12.49
N ASP A 51 9.15 -1.83 -12.96
CA ASP A 51 10.45 -1.44 -13.51
C ASP A 51 10.32 -0.60 -14.79
N GLY A 52 9.18 -0.72 -15.47
CA GLY A 52 8.77 0.10 -16.60
C GLY A 52 8.38 1.53 -16.22
N MET A 53 8.13 1.83 -14.94
CA MET A 53 7.70 3.13 -14.42
C MET A 53 8.88 4.01 -14.01
N ARG A 54 9.72 4.35 -14.99
CA ARG A 54 10.86 5.26 -14.81
C ARG A 54 10.40 6.71 -14.94
N LEU A 55 11.18 7.66 -14.44
CA LEU A 55 10.84 9.09 -14.59
C LEU A 55 10.67 9.50 -16.06
N VAL A 56 11.46 8.94 -16.98
CA VAL A 56 11.34 9.17 -18.43
C VAL A 56 9.96 8.76 -18.99
N THR A 57 9.30 7.79 -18.36
CA THR A 57 7.98 7.28 -18.78
C THR A 57 6.88 8.32 -18.58
N ILE A 58 7.04 9.27 -17.65
CA ILE A 58 6.09 10.38 -17.45
C ILE A 58 6.06 11.28 -18.70
N MET A 59 7.22 11.55 -19.29
CA MET A 59 7.34 12.44 -20.45
C MET A 59 7.17 11.70 -21.77
N PHE A 60 7.69 10.46 -21.87
CA PHE A 60 7.75 9.69 -23.10
C PHE A 60 7.25 8.24 -22.87
N PRO A 61 5.95 8.03 -22.62
CA PRO A 61 5.40 6.72 -22.23
C PRO A 61 5.56 5.61 -23.28
N HIS A 62 5.77 5.99 -24.55
CA HIS A 62 5.93 5.09 -25.71
C HIS A 62 7.36 5.06 -26.26
N LEU A 63 8.34 5.62 -25.54
CA LEU A 63 9.74 5.59 -25.98
C LEU A 63 10.20 4.13 -26.20
N PRO A 64 10.84 3.78 -27.33
CA PRO A 64 11.13 2.38 -27.67
C PRO A 64 12.35 1.79 -26.92
N ILE A 65 12.46 2.06 -25.62
CA ILE A 65 13.53 1.56 -24.75
C ILE A 65 13.24 0.12 -24.27
N PRO A 66 14.28 -0.66 -23.89
CA PRO A 66 14.11 -2.02 -23.40
C PRO A 66 13.12 -2.16 -22.24
N ALA A 67 13.07 -1.16 -21.34
CA ALA A 67 12.15 -1.16 -20.20
C ALA A 67 10.67 -1.08 -20.63
N HIS A 68 10.32 -0.21 -21.57
CA HIS A 68 8.93 -0.10 -22.08
C HIS A 68 8.54 -1.35 -22.87
N ARG A 69 9.46 -1.91 -23.68
CA ARG A 69 9.21 -3.17 -24.39
C ARG A 69 8.91 -4.33 -23.43
N ARG A 70 9.64 -4.43 -22.31
CA ARG A 70 9.37 -5.43 -21.26
C ARG A 70 8.03 -5.16 -20.57
N ARG A 71 7.74 -3.91 -20.19
CA ARG A 71 6.45 -3.48 -19.63
C ARG A 71 5.28 -3.90 -20.53
N ASP A 72 5.37 -3.63 -21.83
CA ASP A 72 4.28 -3.89 -22.77
C ASP A 72 4.07 -5.41 -22.96
N ARG A 73 5.14 -6.20 -23.02
CA ARG A 73 5.07 -7.68 -23.01
C ARG A 73 4.46 -8.21 -21.71
N ALA A 74 4.89 -7.69 -20.57
CA ALA A 74 4.36 -8.06 -19.26
C ALA A 74 2.86 -7.72 -19.15
N ARG A 75 2.45 -6.56 -19.67
CA ARG A 75 1.04 -6.14 -19.71
C ARG A 75 0.18 -7.06 -20.59
N ALA A 76 0.70 -7.48 -21.74
CA ALA A 76 0.04 -8.43 -22.63
C ALA A 76 -0.10 -9.79 -21.95
N ARG A 77 0.98 -10.30 -21.36
CA ARG A 77 1.00 -11.60 -20.69
C ARG A 77 0.09 -11.66 -19.46
N LEU A 78 0.07 -10.60 -18.64
CA LEU A 78 -0.90 -10.47 -17.55
C LEU A 78 -2.33 -10.42 -18.10
N GLY A 79 -2.54 -9.74 -19.22
CA GLY A 79 -3.84 -9.72 -19.91
C GLY A 79 -4.33 -11.12 -20.27
N GLU A 80 -3.48 -11.95 -20.87
CA GLU A 80 -3.79 -13.36 -21.20
C GLU A 80 -4.15 -14.16 -19.94
N ILE A 81 -3.29 -14.13 -18.92
CA ILE A 81 -3.49 -14.87 -17.66
C ILE A 81 -4.82 -14.49 -17.01
N PHE A 82 -5.12 -13.19 -16.93
CA PHE A 82 -6.36 -12.72 -16.33
C PHE A 82 -7.59 -12.99 -17.21
N SER A 83 -7.46 -13.00 -18.53
CA SER A 83 -8.55 -13.39 -19.44
C SER A 83 -8.93 -14.85 -19.20
N ASP A 84 -7.94 -15.75 -19.15
CA ASP A 84 -8.17 -17.17 -18.86
C ASP A 84 -8.86 -17.39 -17.51
N ILE A 85 -8.46 -16.59 -16.50
CA ILE A 85 -9.10 -16.58 -15.18
C ILE A 85 -10.55 -16.14 -15.25
N VAL A 86 -10.84 -15.01 -15.90
CA VAL A 86 -12.21 -14.46 -16.01
C VAL A 86 -13.10 -15.43 -16.78
N SER A 87 -12.62 -15.94 -17.91
CA SER A 87 -13.31 -16.94 -18.73
C SER A 87 -13.58 -18.23 -17.93
N SER A 88 -12.59 -18.74 -17.20
CA SER A 88 -12.75 -19.90 -16.33
C SER A 88 -13.77 -19.65 -15.20
N ARG A 89 -13.73 -18.48 -14.56
CA ARG A 89 -14.68 -18.12 -13.49
C ARG A 89 -16.12 -18.09 -14.02
N LYS A 90 -16.36 -17.44 -15.17
CA LYS A 90 -17.68 -17.38 -15.80
C LYS A 90 -18.22 -18.76 -16.20
N ALA A 91 -17.36 -19.64 -16.70
CA ALA A 91 -17.75 -20.99 -17.08
C ALA A 91 -18.07 -21.87 -15.86
N SER A 92 -17.33 -21.72 -14.77
CA SER A 92 -17.53 -22.52 -13.54
C SER A 92 -18.72 -22.05 -12.70
N TYR A 93 -19.09 -20.77 -12.79
CA TYR A 93 -20.13 -20.15 -11.96
C TYR A 93 -21.13 -19.36 -12.83
N PRO A 94 -21.97 -20.03 -13.64
CA PRO A 94 -22.91 -19.36 -14.54
C PRO A 94 -23.99 -18.55 -13.81
N ASP A 95 -24.34 -18.95 -12.58
CA ASP A 95 -25.42 -18.37 -11.78
C ASP A 95 -24.91 -17.54 -10.57
N GLY A 96 -23.63 -17.15 -10.59
CA GLY A 96 -22.98 -16.40 -9.51
C GLY A 96 -21.93 -17.23 -8.78
N GLY A 97 -20.78 -16.60 -8.55
CA GLY A 97 -19.59 -17.22 -7.96
C GLY A 97 -19.33 -16.81 -6.51
N PRO A 98 -18.11 -17.07 -6.00
CA PRO A 98 -17.70 -16.68 -4.66
C PRO A 98 -17.82 -15.17 -4.41
N ASP A 99 -18.03 -14.78 -3.16
CA ASP A 99 -18.06 -13.37 -2.75
C ASP A 99 -16.64 -12.79 -2.69
N ASP A 100 -16.08 -12.48 -3.86
CA ASP A 100 -14.79 -11.83 -4.03
C ASP A 100 -14.85 -10.72 -5.09
N MET A 101 -13.82 -9.87 -5.12
CA MET A 101 -13.78 -8.71 -6.04
C MET A 101 -13.88 -9.13 -7.51
N LEU A 102 -13.30 -10.27 -7.89
CA LEU A 102 -13.39 -10.77 -9.27
C LEU A 102 -14.85 -11.03 -9.65
N GLN A 103 -15.60 -11.73 -8.80
CA GLN A 103 -17.01 -11.98 -9.04
C GLN A 103 -17.83 -10.69 -9.04
N CYS A 104 -17.59 -9.77 -8.10
CA CYS A 104 -18.25 -8.47 -8.09
C CYS A 104 -18.04 -7.69 -9.40
N LEU A 105 -16.83 -7.73 -9.98
CA LEU A 105 -16.52 -7.06 -11.25
C LEU A 105 -17.17 -7.75 -12.45
N ILE A 106 -17.34 -9.08 -12.43
CA ILE A 106 -18.04 -9.83 -13.48
C ILE A 106 -19.54 -9.52 -13.47
N ASP A 107 -20.12 -9.44 -12.26
CA ASP A 107 -21.56 -9.25 -12.09
C ASP A 107 -21.98 -7.77 -12.20
N SER A 108 -21.01 -6.86 -12.12
CA SER A 108 -21.23 -5.42 -12.23
C SER A 108 -21.93 -5.01 -13.53
N ARG A 109 -22.77 -3.98 -13.42
CA ARG A 109 -23.45 -3.31 -14.53
C ARG A 109 -23.18 -1.82 -14.49
N TYR A 110 -23.03 -1.22 -15.66
CA TYR A 110 -23.03 0.23 -15.81
C TYR A 110 -24.44 0.80 -15.58
N LYS A 111 -24.54 2.12 -15.39
CA LYS A 111 -25.83 2.80 -15.11
C LYS A 111 -26.84 2.67 -16.24
N ASP A 112 -26.38 2.42 -17.46
CA ASP A 112 -27.21 2.14 -18.65
C ASP A 112 -27.65 0.67 -18.73
N GLY A 113 -27.30 -0.17 -17.74
CA GLY A 113 -27.62 -1.60 -17.71
C GLY A 113 -26.61 -2.48 -18.43
N ARG A 114 -25.60 -1.92 -19.12
CA ARG A 114 -24.59 -2.71 -19.84
C ARG A 114 -23.71 -3.50 -18.88
N ALA A 115 -23.45 -4.77 -19.21
CA ALA A 115 -22.49 -5.59 -18.49
C ALA A 115 -21.04 -5.15 -18.71
N THR A 116 -20.22 -5.32 -17.68
CA THR A 116 -18.77 -5.25 -17.81
C THR A 116 -18.28 -6.30 -18.80
N THR A 117 -17.51 -5.84 -19.77
CA THR A 117 -16.83 -6.72 -20.73
C THR A 117 -15.66 -7.43 -20.06
N GLU A 118 -15.25 -8.56 -20.62
CA GLU A 118 -14.07 -9.28 -20.12
C GLU A 118 -12.81 -8.42 -20.12
N THR A 119 -12.58 -7.65 -21.20
CA THR A 119 -11.45 -6.73 -21.31
C THR A 119 -11.45 -5.66 -20.23
N GLU A 120 -12.62 -5.10 -19.89
CA GLU A 120 -12.75 -4.13 -18.80
C GLU A 120 -12.45 -4.77 -17.44
N VAL A 121 -12.98 -5.96 -17.17
CA VAL A 121 -12.69 -6.71 -15.94
C VAL A 121 -11.18 -6.98 -15.82
N VAL A 122 -10.56 -7.58 -16.84
CA VAL A 122 -9.12 -7.85 -16.89
C VAL A 122 -8.30 -6.57 -16.66
N GLY A 123 -8.67 -5.46 -17.31
CA GLY A 123 -8.03 -4.17 -17.12
C GLY A 123 -8.10 -3.67 -15.67
N MET A 124 -9.26 -3.81 -15.03
CA MET A 124 -9.46 -3.43 -13.63
C MET A 124 -8.66 -4.33 -12.67
N LEU A 125 -8.56 -5.64 -12.92
CA LEU A 125 -7.74 -6.56 -12.11
C LEU A 125 -6.26 -6.18 -12.17
N VAL A 126 -5.72 -5.97 -13.38
CA VAL A 126 -4.33 -5.54 -13.57
C VAL A 126 -4.09 -4.19 -12.89
N SER A 127 -5.03 -3.24 -13.02
CA SER A 127 -4.91 -1.93 -12.38
C SER A 127 -4.94 -2.02 -10.86
N ALA A 128 -5.81 -2.84 -10.27
CA ALA A 128 -5.91 -3.01 -8.83
C ALA A 128 -4.62 -3.64 -8.26
N LEU A 129 -4.07 -4.64 -8.95
CA LEU A 129 -2.84 -5.29 -8.55
C LEU A 129 -1.65 -4.35 -8.61
N PHE A 130 -1.52 -3.59 -9.70
CA PHE A 130 -0.49 -2.57 -9.84
C PHE A 130 -0.60 -1.50 -8.74
N ALA A 131 -1.81 -1.00 -8.48
CA ALA A 131 -2.06 0.03 -7.47
C ALA A 131 -1.76 -0.42 -6.04
N GLY A 132 -2.16 -1.64 -5.67
CA GLY A 132 -2.07 -2.15 -4.30
C GLY A 132 -0.72 -2.77 -3.93
N GLN A 133 0.07 -3.20 -4.91
CA GLN A 133 1.30 -3.96 -4.68
C GLN A 133 2.42 -3.09 -4.11
N HIS A 134 2.95 -2.16 -4.91
CA HIS A 134 4.14 -1.40 -4.54
C HIS A 134 3.86 -0.46 -3.36
N THR A 135 2.68 0.14 -3.32
CA THR A 135 2.26 1.07 -2.27
C THR A 135 2.21 0.37 -0.91
N SER A 136 1.55 -0.79 -0.82
CA SER A 136 1.41 -1.54 0.44
C SER A 136 2.71 -2.21 0.87
N SER A 137 3.51 -2.75 -0.07
CA SER A 137 4.81 -3.36 0.27
C SER A 137 5.81 -2.30 0.77
N SER A 138 5.96 -1.19 0.05
CA SER A 138 6.82 -0.06 0.44
C SER A 138 6.43 0.49 1.82
N THR A 139 5.13 0.75 2.04
CA THR A 139 4.62 1.23 3.33
C THR A 139 4.86 0.22 4.44
N SER A 140 4.66 -1.07 4.17
CA SER A 140 4.94 -2.13 5.15
C SER A 140 6.43 -2.15 5.51
N THR A 141 7.33 -2.06 4.52
CA THR A 141 8.78 -2.04 4.76
C THR A 141 9.21 -0.81 5.55
N TRP A 142 8.70 0.38 5.21
CA TRP A 142 8.98 1.59 5.98
C TRP A 142 8.43 1.52 7.41
N THR A 143 7.26 0.90 7.61
CA THR A 143 6.71 0.64 8.95
C THR A 143 7.65 -0.21 9.78
N GLY A 144 8.18 -1.28 9.19
CA GLY A 144 9.20 -2.09 9.84
C GLY A 144 10.49 -1.34 10.11
N ALA A 145 11.02 -0.62 9.11
CA ALA A 145 12.21 0.19 9.27
C ALA A 145 12.07 1.21 10.40
N ARG A 146 10.92 1.89 10.51
CA ARG A 146 10.65 2.86 11.56
C ARG A 146 10.46 2.22 12.94
N LEU A 147 9.80 1.07 13.04
CA LEU A 147 9.59 0.40 14.33
C LEU A 147 10.84 -0.32 14.84
N LEU A 148 11.63 -0.92 13.95
CA LEU A 148 12.73 -1.82 14.32
C LEU A 148 14.08 -1.13 14.54
N VAL A 149 14.18 0.19 14.29
CA VAL A 149 15.35 0.98 14.67
C VAL A 149 15.34 1.32 16.16
N ARG A 150 16.51 1.25 16.80
CA ARG A 150 16.66 1.46 18.26
C ARG A 150 16.12 2.80 18.75
N ALA A 151 16.30 3.86 17.95
CA ALA A 151 15.83 5.21 18.26
C ALA A 151 14.31 5.29 18.50
N ASN A 152 13.53 4.36 17.92
CA ASN A 152 12.07 4.34 18.00
C ASN A 152 11.54 3.17 18.87
N SER A 153 12.39 2.61 19.73
CA SER A 153 12.05 1.43 20.55
C SER A 153 10.81 1.63 21.44
N GLU A 154 10.48 2.87 21.81
CA GLU A 154 9.26 3.22 22.54
C GLU A 154 7.98 2.91 21.75
N HIS A 155 7.95 3.23 20.44
CA HIS A 155 6.82 2.95 19.56
C HIS A 155 6.69 1.46 19.28
N LEU A 156 7.82 0.75 19.10
CA LEU A 156 7.82 -0.71 18.99
C LEU A 156 7.24 -1.37 20.24
N ARG A 157 7.71 -0.99 21.44
CA ARG A 157 7.16 -1.51 22.70
C ARG A 157 5.67 -1.21 22.85
N ALA A 158 5.22 -0.03 22.43
CA ALA A 158 3.80 0.33 22.46
C ALA A 158 2.97 -0.56 21.52
N ALA A 159 3.43 -0.77 20.27
CA ALA A 159 2.76 -1.64 19.32
C ALA A 159 2.74 -3.11 19.78
N VAL A 160 3.82 -3.61 20.39
CA VAL A 160 3.86 -4.97 20.97
C VAL A 160 2.86 -5.10 22.13
N ARG A 161 2.83 -4.14 23.06
CA ARG A 161 1.86 -4.14 24.17
C ARG A 161 0.41 -4.08 23.70
N GLU A 162 0.14 -3.35 22.62
CA GLU A 162 -1.18 -3.38 21.98
C GLU A 162 -1.54 -4.79 21.52
N GLN A 163 -0.61 -5.49 20.85
CA GLN A 163 -0.88 -6.87 20.41
C GLN A 163 -1.08 -7.84 21.58
N GLU A 164 -0.33 -7.70 22.68
CA GLU A 164 -0.52 -8.48 23.89
C GLU A 164 -1.92 -8.28 24.49
N ARG A 165 -2.41 -7.03 24.53
CA ARG A 165 -3.78 -6.71 24.99
C ARG A 165 -4.86 -7.31 24.08
N ILE A 166 -4.66 -7.22 22.77
CA ILE A 166 -5.61 -7.81 21.80
C ILE A 166 -5.68 -9.33 21.98
N VAL A 167 -4.54 -10.01 22.12
CA VAL A 167 -4.49 -11.45 22.36
C VAL A 167 -5.13 -11.81 23.70
N ALA A 168 -4.86 -11.04 24.77
CA ALA A 168 -5.49 -11.28 26.08
C ALA A 168 -7.03 -11.15 26.05
N ARG A 169 -7.56 -10.28 25.18
CA ARG A 169 -9.01 -10.04 25.05
C ARG A 169 -9.71 -11.01 24.09
N HIS A 170 -9.07 -11.34 22.98
CA HIS A 170 -9.71 -12.03 21.84
C HIS A 170 -9.07 -13.38 21.51
N GLY A 171 -8.00 -13.77 22.20
CA GLY A 171 -7.21 -14.97 21.89
C GLY A 171 -6.57 -14.89 20.51
N ASP A 172 -6.64 -15.99 19.77
CA ASP A 172 -6.12 -16.09 18.39
C ASP A 172 -7.06 -15.51 17.33
N ARG A 173 -8.25 -15.04 17.72
CA ARG A 173 -9.23 -14.44 16.79
C ARG A 173 -8.63 -13.20 16.10
N MET A 174 -8.74 -13.16 14.78
CA MET A 174 -8.26 -12.06 13.94
C MET A 174 -9.24 -11.79 12.81
N ASP A 175 -10.20 -10.91 13.05
CA ASP A 175 -11.16 -10.42 12.06
C ASP A 175 -11.13 -8.88 11.97
N TYR A 176 -12.05 -8.32 11.17
CA TYR A 176 -12.07 -6.90 10.88
C TYR A 176 -12.29 -6.05 12.14
N GLU A 177 -13.17 -6.48 13.04
CA GLU A 177 -13.46 -5.79 14.30
C GLU A 177 -12.22 -5.73 15.19
N VAL A 178 -11.52 -6.86 15.36
CA VAL A 178 -10.27 -6.92 16.13
C VAL A 178 -9.20 -6.01 15.52
N LEU A 179 -9.13 -5.93 14.19
CA LEU A 179 -8.21 -5.03 13.52
C LEU A 179 -8.52 -3.56 13.81
N GLN A 180 -9.79 -3.16 13.93
CA GLN A 180 -10.15 -1.77 14.25
C GLN A 180 -9.66 -1.33 15.63
N GLU A 181 -9.49 -2.26 16.58
CA GLU A 181 -8.97 -1.95 17.93
C GLU A 181 -7.45 -1.63 17.95
N MET A 182 -6.71 -1.89 16.87
CA MET A 182 -5.26 -1.65 16.79
C MET A 182 -4.91 -0.19 16.47
N ASP A 183 -5.22 0.73 17.39
CA ASP A 183 -5.00 2.17 17.24
C ASP A 183 -3.51 2.56 17.16
N THR A 184 -2.67 2.00 18.03
CA THR A 184 -1.23 2.26 18.07
C THR A 184 -0.56 1.85 16.77
N LEU A 185 -0.82 0.63 16.30
CA LEU A 185 -0.26 0.16 15.04
C LEU A 185 -0.80 0.97 13.86
N HIS A 186 -2.09 1.34 13.88
CA HIS A 186 -2.67 2.22 12.86
C HIS A 186 -1.96 3.57 12.79
N ARG A 187 -1.72 4.21 13.94
CA ARG A 187 -0.97 5.47 14.03
C ARG A 187 0.49 5.32 13.57
N CYS A 188 1.13 4.19 13.84
CA CYS A 188 2.48 3.91 13.34
C CYS A 188 2.54 3.84 11.81
N VAL A 189 1.55 3.19 11.18
CA VAL A 189 1.42 3.10 9.71
C VAL A 189 1.06 4.47 9.12
N LYS A 190 0.17 5.23 9.77
CA LYS A 190 -0.21 6.58 9.36
C LYS A 190 0.98 7.55 9.36
N GLU A 191 1.84 7.48 10.37
CA GLU A 191 3.06 8.30 10.44
C GLU A 191 4.10 7.91 9.38
N VAL A 192 4.17 6.61 9.05
CA VAL A 192 4.99 6.14 7.93
C VAL A 192 4.48 6.71 6.62
N LEU A 193 3.18 6.65 6.35
CA LEU A 193 2.58 7.20 5.14
C LEU A 193 2.73 8.72 5.04
N ARG A 194 2.73 9.43 6.17
CA ARG A 194 3.01 10.86 6.22
C ARG A 194 4.44 11.16 5.75
N LEU A 195 5.43 10.49 6.34
CA LEU A 195 6.85 10.74 6.08
C LEU A 195 7.38 10.11 4.78
N HIS A 196 6.80 8.99 4.39
CA HIS A 196 7.23 8.17 3.25
C HIS A 196 6.06 7.84 2.33
N PRO A 197 5.36 8.85 1.77
CA PRO A 197 4.23 8.59 0.89
C PRO A 197 4.71 7.88 -0.39
N PRO A 198 4.10 6.73 -0.78
CA PRO A 198 4.51 6.01 -1.98
C PRO A 198 4.35 6.79 -3.29
N ALA A 199 3.53 7.84 -3.30
CA ALA A 199 3.39 8.77 -4.41
C ALA A 199 3.98 10.13 -4.02
N MET A 200 4.87 10.68 -4.85
CA MET A 200 5.50 11.98 -4.57
C MET A 200 4.55 13.15 -4.72
N MET A 201 3.73 13.12 -5.77
CA MET A 201 2.81 14.20 -6.12
C MET A 201 1.65 13.66 -6.95
N LEU A 202 0.51 14.34 -6.87
CA LEU A 202 -0.64 14.10 -7.73
C LEU A 202 -0.75 15.23 -8.75
N LEU A 203 -0.79 14.87 -10.04
CA LEU A 203 -0.89 15.81 -11.14
C LEU A 203 -2.33 15.90 -11.68
N ARG A 204 -2.76 17.11 -12.04
CA ARG A 204 -4.03 17.37 -12.74
C ARG A 204 -3.81 18.39 -13.84
N HIS A 205 -4.56 18.27 -14.93
CA HIS A 205 -4.57 19.26 -16.00
C HIS A 205 -5.81 20.14 -15.87
N ALA A 206 -5.61 21.46 -15.80
CA ALA A 206 -6.69 22.44 -15.70
C ALA A 206 -7.47 22.48 -17.03
N ARG A 207 -8.68 21.93 -17.04
CA ARG A 207 -9.58 21.91 -18.21
C ARG A 207 -10.38 23.21 -18.39
N ARG A 208 -10.29 24.13 -17.43
CA ARG A 208 -10.88 25.47 -17.44
C ARG A 208 -10.11 26.32 -16.45
N SER A 209 -10.11 27.64 -16.64
CA SER A 209 -9.54 28.55 -15.63
C SER A 209 -10.31 28.45 -14.31
N PHE A 210 -9.60 28.55 -13.19
CA PHE A 210 -10.19 28.61 -11.86
C PHE A 210 -9.29 29.38 -10.89
N THR A 211 -9.89 29.97 -9.85
CA THR A 211 -9.15 30.71 -8.82
C THR A 211 -8.88 29.82 -7.61
N VAL A 212 -7.67 29.89 -7.08
CA VAL A 212 -7.29 29.31 -5.78
C VAL A 212 -7.07 30.46 -4.80
N ARG A 213 -7.65 30.37 -3.61
CA ARG A 213 -7.46 31.33 -2.53
C ARG A 213 -6.54 30.75 -1.47
N THR A 214 -5.54 31.51 -1.03
CA THR A 214 -4.66 31.12 0.08
C THR A 214 -5.39 31.27 1.42
N ARG A 215 -4.76 30.80 2.49
CA ARG A 215 -5.28 30.98 3.86
C ARG A 215 -5.24 32.46 4.28
N GLU A 216 -4.26 33.20 3.77
CA GLU A 216 -4.05 34.62 4.01
C GLU A 216 -5.02 35.51 3.19
N GLY A 217 -5.78 34.92 2.27
CA GLY A 217 -6.84 35.58 1.50
C GLY A 217 -6.44 35.98 0.07
N ASP A 218 -5.18 35.76 -0.31
CA ASP A 218 -4.69 36.06 -1.66
C ASP A 218 -5.34 35.13 -2.69
N GLU A 219 -5.66 35.67 -3.85
CA GLU A 219 -6.26 34.92 -4.95
C GLU A 219 -5.31 34.80 -6.13
N TYR A 220 -5.21 33.58 -6.64
CA TYR A 220 -4.40 33.26 -7.81
C TYR A 220 -5.27 32.56 -8.85
N GLU A 221 -5.33 33.13 -10.05
CA GLU A 221 -5.95 32.46 -11.18
C GLU A 221 -5.00 31.37 -11.72
N ILE A 222 -5.56 30.18 -11.94
CA ILE A 222 -4.92 29.08 -12.65
C ILE A 222 -5.54 29.01 -14.04
N PRO A 223 -4.82 29.41 -15.10
CA PRO A 223 -5.34 29.36 -16.46
C PRO A 223 -5.63 27.93 -16.94
N GLU A 224 -6.58 27.80 -17.85
CA GLU A 224 -6.77 26.59 -18.64
C GLU A 224 -5.45 26.13 -19.30
N GLY A 225 -5.25 24.82 -19.41
CA GLY A 225 -4.08 24.22 -20.03
C GLY A 225 -2.88 24.06 -19.09
N ARG A 226 -2.92 24.62 -17.87
CA ARG A 226 -1.85 24.44 -16.87
C ARG A 226 -1.95 23.09 -16.18
N THR A 227 -0.79 22.49 -15.89
CA THR A 227 -0.68 21.33 -15.00
C THR A 227 -0.52 21.81 -13.57
N VAL A 228 -1.37 21.32 -12.68
CA VAL A 228 -1.34 21.58 -11.24
C VAL A 228 -0.80 20.34 -10.54
N ALA A 229 0.14 20.54 -9.61
CA ALA A 229 0.72 19.48 -8.81
C ALA A 229 0.36 19.67 -7.34
N SER A 230 -0.09 18.58 -6.70
CA SER A 230 -0.22 18.47 -5.25
C SER A 230 0.96 17.63 -4.74
N PRO A 231 2.02 18.22 -4.18
CA PRO A 231 3.21 17.49 -3.72
C PRO A 231 3.00 16.84 -2.36
N LEU A 232 2.89 15.51 -2.35
CA LEU A 232 2.56 14.74 -1.14
C LEU A 232 3.66 14.78 -0.08
N VAL A 233 4.90 14.70 -0.55
CA VAL A 233 6.09 14.77 0.30
C VAL A 233 6.24 16.12 1.02
N LEU A 234 5.63 17.18 0.49
CA LEU A 234 5.67 18.52 1.08
C LEU A 234 4.46 18.77 1.99
N HIS A 235 3.24 18.47 1.53
CA HIS A 235 2.04 18.77 2.31
C HIS A 235 2.01 18.05 3.67
N ASN A 236 2.60 16.86 3.73
CA ASN A 236 2.59 15.98 4.90
C ASN A 236 3.64 16.41 5.93
N CYS A 237 4.42 17.45 5.61
CA CYS A 237 5.52 17.96 6.42
C CYS A 237 5.39 19.47 6.68
N LEU A 238 4.21 20.07 6.42
CA LEU A 238 3.98 21.49 6.67
C LEU A 238 4.06 21.80 8.17
N PRO A 239 4.97 22.68 8.63
CA PRO A 239 5.16 22.95 10.06
C PRO A 239 3.97 23.55 10.79
N HIS A 240 3.07 24.23 10.06
CA HIS A 240 1.84 24.79 10.63
C HIS A 240 0.74 23.74 10.82
N VAL A 241 0.92 22.53 10.28
CA VAL A 241 0.04 21.38 10.49
C VAL A 241 0.70 20.41 11.47
N TYR A 242 1.96 20.05 11.21
CA TYR A 242 2.69 19.04 11.96
C TYR A 242 3.84 19.65 12.76
N ARG A 243 3.78 19.51 14.08
CA ARG A 243 4.88 19.94 14.95
C ARG A 243 6.08 19.01 14.77
N ASP A 244 7.28 19.58 14.64
CA ASP A 244 8.53 18.81 14.38
C ASP A 244 8.32 17.82 13.21
N PRO A 245 8.02 18.32 11.99
CA PRO A 245 7.45 17.51 10.91
C PRO A 245 8.37 16.39 10.42
N GLU A 246 9.68 16.51 10.61
CA GLU A 246 10.66 15.49 10.22
C GLU A 246 10.76 14.33 11.21
N ARG A 247 10.28 14.52 12.45
CA ARG A 247 10.32 13.50 13.50
C ARG A 247 9.24 12.46 13.27
N TYR A 248 9.63 11.18 13.35
CA TYR A 248 8.71 10.06 13.46
C TYR A 248 8.02 10.10 14.83
N GLU A 249 6.75 10.50 14.86
CA GLU A 249 5.95 10.61 16.08
C GLU A 249 4.50 10.13 15.83
N PRO A 250 4.22 8.82 15.90
CA PRO A 250 2.88 8.27 15.76
C PRO A 250 1.84 8.88 16.70
N ASN A 251 2.23 9.35 17.89
CA ASN A 251 1.25 9.90 18.84
C ASN A 251 0.66 11.24 18.39
N ARG A 252 1.16 11.87 17.31
CA ARG A 252 0.56 13.08 16.75
C ARG A 252 -0.86 12.89 16.22
N PHE A 253 -1.21 11.66 15.85
CA PHE A 253 -2.57 11.28 15.44
C PHE A 253 -3.42 10.75 16.61
N GLY A 254 -2.87 10.74 17.83
CA GLY A 254 -3.57 10.24 19.00
C GLY A 254 -4.59 11.25 19.56
N PRO A 255 -5.44 10.79 20.50
CA PRO A 255 -6.36 11.66 21.23
C PRO A 255 -5.64 12.87 21.84
N GLY A 256 -6.22 14.05 21.69
CA GLY A 256 -5.69 15.32 22.22
C GLY A 256 -4.66 16.04 21.33
N ARG A 257 -4.12 15.40 20.27
CA ARG A 257 -3.27 16.07 19.27
C ARG A 257 -3.97 16.23 17.92
N GLY A 258 -4.38 15.14 17.29
CA GLY A 258 -5.15 15.17 16.04
C GLY A 258 -4.58 16.11 14.96
N GLU A 259 -3.25 16.14 14.79
CA GLU A 259 -2.57 17.14 13.94
C GLU A 259 -2.99 17.05 12.47
N ASP A 260 -3.43 15.88 12.03
CA ASP A 260 -4.01 15.64 10.70
C ASP A 260 -5.37 16.32 10.45
N GLY A 261 -5.93 17.02 11.45
CA GLY A 261 -7.06 17.93 11.27
C GLY A 261 -6.69 19.41 11.32
N ALA A 262 -5.48 19.77 11.72
CA ALA A 262 -5.12 21.14 12.09
C ALA A 262 -5.15 22.14 10.93
N GLY A 263 -4.87 21.69 9.70
CA GLY A 263 -4.95 22.49 8.46
C GLY A 263 -6.25 22.28 7.66
N GLY A 264 -7.27 21.63 8.24
CA GLY A 264 -8.52 21.28 7.56
C GLY A 264 -8.48 19.97 6.78
N ALA A 265 -9.46 19.77 5.89
CA ALA A 265 -9.77 18.49 5.25
C ALA A 265 -8.65 17.86 4.39
N PHE A 266 -7.60 18.62 4.06
CA PHE A 266 -6.48 18.17 3.23
C PHE A 266 -5.12 18.28 3.95
N SER A 267 -5.13 18.24 5.28
CA SER A 267 -3.90 18.24 6.10
C SER A 267 -3.11 16.94 5.98
N TYR A 268 -3.82 15.82 5.88
CA TYR A 268 -3.25 14.50 5.66
C TYR A 268 -3.80 13.91 4.37
N THR A 269 -2.91 13.66 3.42
CA THR A 269 -3.30 13.42 2.01
C THR A 269 -2.47 12.30 1.38
N ALA A 270 -1.95 11.39 2.21
CA ALA A 270 -1.20 10.22 1.77
C ALA A 270 -2.01 9.29 0.82
N PHE A 271 -3.34 9.28 0.97
CA PHE A 271 -4.27 8.56 0.09
C PHE A 271 -4.97 9.47 -0.93
N GLY A 272 -4.49 10.71 -1.11
CA GLY A 272 -5.13 11.72 -1.94
C GLY A 272 -6.36 12.34 -1.29
N GLY A 273 -7.33 12.76 -2.10
CA GLY A 273 -8.56 13.39 -1.62
C GLY A 273 -9.59 13.63 -2.72
N GLY A 274 -10.83 13.92 -2.32
CA GLY A 274 -11.95 14.20 -3.22
C GLY A 274 -12.37 13.01 -4.08
N ARG A 275 -12.85 13.26 -5.31
CA ARG A 275 -13.40 12.23 -6.22
C ARG A 275 -12.41 11.13 -6.62
N HIS A 276 -11.11 11.41 -6.52
CA HIS A 276 -10.04 10.47 -6.89
C HIS A 276 -9.22 10.04 -5.66
N ALA A 277 -9.79 10.11 -4.46
CA ALA A 277 -9.20 9.50 -3.27
C ALA A 277 -9.00 7.99 -3.47
N CYS A 278 -8.01 7.42 -2.79
CA CYS A 278 -7.67 6.00 -2.92
C CYS A 278 -8.84 5.12 -2.45
N VAL A 279 -9.46 4.37 -3.37
CA VAL A 279 -10.50 3.39 -3.04
C VAL A 279 -9.96 2.20 -2.25
N GLY A 280 -8.64 1.97 -2.26
CA GLY A 280 -7.96 0.88 -1.57
C GLY A 280 -7.46 1.22 -0.17
N GLU A 281 -7.75 2.41 0.37
CA GLU A 281 -7.21 2.86 1.68
C GLU A 281 -7.53 1.88 2.82
N ALA A 282 -8.80 1.51 2.97
CA ALA A 282 -9.22 0.56 4.00
C ALA A 282 -8.54 -0.80 3.86
N PHE A 283 -8.42 -1.30 2.61
CA PHE A 283 -7.74 -2.56 2.31
C PHE A 283 -6.24 -2.48 2.64
N ALA A 284 -5.57 -1.38 2.29
CA ALA A 284 -4.16 -1.17 2.56
C ALA A 284 -3.88 -1.17 4.08
N TYR A 285 -4.64 -0.40 4.87
CA TYR A 285 -4.49 -0.42 6.32
C TYR A 285 -4.74 -1.81 6.90
N MET A 286 -5.79 -2.50 6.46
CA MET A 286 -6.09 -3.87 6.90
C MET A 286 -4.93 -4.82 6.60
N GLN A 287 -4.44 -4.83 5.35
CA GLN A 287 -3.35 -5.69 4.92
C GLN A 287 -2.06 -5.42 5.72
N ILE A 288 -1.66 -4.16 5.84
CA ILE A 288 -0.43 -3.77 6.56
C ILE A 288 -0.56 -4.14 8.05
N LYS A 289 -1.71 -3.87 8.69
CA LYS A 289 -1.94 -4.18 10.10
C LYS A 289 -1.96 -5.68 10.36
N VAL A 290 -2.57 -6.50 9.49
CA VAL A 290 -2.54 -7.97 9.61
C VAL A 290 -1.11 -8.50 9.56
N ILE A 291 -0.31 -8.01 8.60
CA ILE A 291 1.08 -8.42 8.45
C ILE A 291 1.89 -8.08 9.70
N TRP A 292 1.82 -6.82 10.16
CA TRP A 292 2.59 -6.36 11.31
C TRP A 292 2.09 -6.93 12.63
N SER A 293 0.78 -7.12 12.79
CA SER A 293 0.20 -7.83 13.93
C SER A 293 0.77 -9.25 14.04
N HIS A 294 0.78 -10.00 12.93
CA HIS A 294 1.35 -11.33 12.92
C HIS A 294 2.85 -11.33 13.26
N LEU A 295 3.63 -10.43 12.66
CA LEU A 295 5.06 -10.33 12.91
C LEU A 295 5.36 -9.98 14.38
N LEU A 296 4.69 -8.96 14.94
CA LEU A 296 4.91 -8.50 16.32
C LEU A 296 4.49 -9.54 17.38
N ARG A 297 3.49 -10.38 17.09
CA ARG A 297 3.05 -11.46 17.99
C ARG A 297 4.01 -12.65 18.01
N ASN A 298 4.65 -12.95 16.88
CA ASN A 298 5.37 -14.21 16.69
C ASN A 298 6.89 -14.06 16.69
N PHE A 299 7.42 -12.86 16.51
CA PHE A 299 8.85 -12.63 16.35
C PHE A 299 9.35 -11.46 17.21
N GLU A 300 10.55 -11.60 17.73
CA GLU A 300 11.39 -10.48 18.14
C GLU A 300 12.24 -10.09 16.94
N MET A 301 12.35 -8.80 16.65
CA MET A 301 13.01 -8.31 15.45
C MET A 301 13.82 -7.05 15.74
N GLU A 302 14.94 -6.90 15.04
CA GLU A 302 15.80 -5.71 15.08
C GLU A 302 16.31 -5.40 13.68
N MET A 303 16.30 -4.13 13.28
CA MET A 303 16.93 -3.70 12.05
C MET A 303 18.46 -3.75 12.21
N VAL A 304 19.13 -4.49 11.31
CA VAL A 304 20.60 -4.68 11.35
C VAL A 304 21.34 -4.02 10.19
N SER A 305 20.61 -3.60 9.14
CA SER A 305 21.14 -2.66 8.15
C SER A 305 21.02 -1.21 8.65
N PRO A 306 21.73 -0.25 8.03
CA PRO A 306 21.39 1.16 8.16
C PRO A 306 19.92 1.42 7.82
N PHE A 307 19.36 2.52 8.34
CA PHE A 307 18.03 2.96 7.95
C PHE A 307 18.02 3.21 6.43
N PRO A 308 17.07 2.63 5.67
CA PRO A 308 17.07 2.76 4.21
C PRO A 308 16.92 4.22 3.78
N GLU A 309 17.61 4.59 2.70
CA GLU A 309 17.33 5.82 1.97
C GLU A 309 16.07 5.66 1.09
N THR A 310 15.48 6.78 0.68
CA THR A 310 14.40 6.75 -0.33
C THR A 310 15.00 6.71 -1.74
N ASP A 311 14.47 5.83 -2.60
CA ASP A 311 14.80 5.83 -4.02
C ASP A 311 13.95 6.86 -4.78
N TRP A 312 14.55 8.00 -5.11
CA TRP A 312 13.92 9.10 -5.83
C TRP A 312 13.99 8.97 -7.36
N ASN A 313 14.64 7.93 -7.90
CA ASN A 313 14.83 7.76 -9.34
C ASN A 313 13.65 7.06 -10.06
N VAL A 314 12.59 6.75 -9.31
CA VAL A 314 11.40 6.03 -9.78
C VAL A 314 10.15 6.86 -9.54
N VAL A 315 9.08 6.56 -10.27
CA VAL A 315 7.80 7.30 -10.15
C VAL A 315 7.15 7.09 -8.78
N MET A 316 7.32 5.92 -8.19
CA MET A 316 6.81 5.58 -6.85
C MET A 316 8.00 5.32 -5.93
N PRO A 317 8.41 6.29 -5.10
CA PRO A 317 9.53 6.10 -4.20
C PRO A 317 9.28 5.02 -3.15
N GLY A 318 10.36 4.40 -2.71
CA GLY A 318 10.36 3.40 -1.66
C GLY A 318 11.75 3.21 -1.06
N PRO A 319 11.91 2.23 -0.16
CA PRO A 319 13.19 1.93 0.45
C PRO A 319 14.20 1.48 -0.62
N LYS A 320 15.34 2.18 -0.68
CA LYS A 320 16.46 1.87 -1.57
C LYS A 320 17.28 0.72 -0.99
N GLY A 321 17.72 -0.18 -1.87
CA GLY A 321 18.51 -1.34 -1.47
C GLY A 321 17.73 -2.34 -0.63
N LYS A 322 18.44 -3.03 0.27
CA LYS A 322 17.90 -4.07 1.15
C LYS A 322 17.61 -3.52 2.54
N ALA A 323 16.54 -4.00 3.18
CA ALA A 323 16.21 -3.67 4.56
C ALA A 323 16.45 -4.91 5.44
N MET A 324 17.67 -5.09 5.94
CA MET A 324 18.05 -6.31 6.64
C MET A 324 17.54 -6.30 8.08
N VAL A 325 16.79 -7.34 8.46
CA VAL A 325 16.21 -7.51 9.80
C VAL A 325 16.64 -8.86 10.36
N ARG A 326 17.18 -8.84 11.59
CA ARG A 326 17.39 -10.05 12.38
C ARG A 326 16.09 -10.38 13.11
N TYR A 327 15.74 -11.66 13.15
CA TYR A 327 14.57 -12.14 13.87
C TYR A 327 14.85 -13.38 14.72
N SER A 328 14.06 -13.56 15.77
CA SER A 328 13.91 -14.80 16.53
C SER A 328 12.43 -15.06 16.81
N ARG A 329 12.00 -16.32 16.75
CA ARG A 329 10.64 -16.71 17.14
C ARG A 329 10.47 -16.49 18.64
N LYS A 330 9.37 -15.85 19.03
CA LYS A 330 8.96 -15.80 20.43
C LYS A 330 8.64 -17.23 20.86
N ARG A 331 9.11 -17.63 22.05
CA ARG A 331 8.66 -18.88 22.65
C ARG A 331 7.15 -18.76 22.81
N MET A 332 6.38 -19.66 22.21
CA MET A 332 4.97 -19.78 22.53
C MET A 332 4.92 -19.99 24.04
N SER A 333 4.38 -19.03 24.80
CA SER A 333 3.99 -19.36 26.16
C SER A 333 2.92 -20.43 25.98
N ALA A 334 3.21 -21.66 26.38
CA ALA A 334 2.16 -22.66 26.56
C ALA A 334 1.11 -21.98 27.43
N ALA A 335 -0.04 -21.68 26.85
CA ALA A 335 -1.17 -21.20 27.62
C ALA A 335 -1.47 -22.29 28.66
N ALA A 336 -1.31 -21.93 29.93
CA ALA A 336 -1.69 -22.76 31.07
C ALA A 336 -3.20 -22.69 31.26
#